data_AF-A0AAW2CJG9-F1
#
_entry.id   AF-A0AAW2CJG9-F1
#
_cell.length_a   1.000
_cell.length_b   1.000
_cell.length_c   1.000
_cell.angle_alpha   90.00
_cell.angle_beta   90.00
_cell.angle_gamma   90.00
#
_symmetry.space_group_name_H-M   'P 1'
#
loop_
_entity.id
_entity.type
_entity.pdbx_description
1 polymer ?
#
loop_
_entity_poly.entity_id
_entity_poly.type
_entity_poly.pdbx_seq_one_letter_code
_entity_poly.pdbx_strand_id
1 'polypeptide(L)'
;MRTRDTESSKEIREDIASILLDARKGENSIYIDTRPPYPEEMARKPYLANYTSFILPKYEGIIRNAREHIRTYVDALTTNSHDHELRLREFSKSLIDQAFTHSILSAGLILNWNDMAT
;
A
#
# COMPACT_ATOMS: atom_id res chain seq x y z
N MET A 1 -32.03 -34.02 -43.02
CA MET A 1 -30.94 -34.24 -42.05
C MET A 1 -30.03 -33.01 -42.05
N ARG A 2 -30.23 -32.04 -41.14
CA ARG A 2 -29.35 -30.85 -41.02
C ARG A 2 -29.58 -30.11 -39.69
N THR A 3 -28.98 -30.59 -38.60
CA THR A 3 -28.98 -29.89 -37.30
C THR A 3 -27.71 -30.07 -36.47
N ARG A 4 -26.72 -30.87 -36.93
CA ARG A 4 -25.48 -31.12 -36.16
C ARG A 4 -24.48 -29.95 -36.21
N ASP A 5 -24.39 -29.27 -37.35
CA ASP A 5 -23.38 -28.22 -37.56
C ASP A 5 -23.71 -26.93 -36.78
N THR A 6 -24.99 -26.69 -36.49
CA THR A 6 -25.47 -25.48 -35.80
C THR A 6 -25.35 -25.58 -34.29
N GLU A 7 -25.39 -26.79 -33.74
CA GLU A 7 -25.24 -27.06 -32.31
C GLU A 7 -23.76 -27.05 -31.92
N SER A 8 -22.91 -27.71 -32.72
CA SER A 8 -21.44 -27.68 -32.56
C SER A 8 -20.87 -26.26 -32.67
N SER A 9 -21.40 -25.41 -33.55
CA SER A 9 -20.96 -24.02 -33.66
C SER A 9 -21.38 -23.14 -32.46
N LYS A 10 -22.44 -23.50 -31.74
CA LYS A 10 -22.87 -22.81 -30.52
C LYS A 10 -22.03 -23.22 -29.32
N GLU A 11 -21.78 -24.52 -29.19
CA GLU A 11 -20.92 -25.12 -28.14
C GLU A 11 -19.50 -24.53 -28.19
N ILE A 12 -18.90 -24.47 -29.39
CA ILE A 12 -17.57 -23.85 -29.58
C ILE A 12 -17.56 -22.37 -29.17
N ARG A 13 -18.65 -21.64 -29.41
CA ARG A 13 -18.76 -20.22 -29.05
C ARG A 13 -18.93 -20.02 -27.54
N GLU A 14 -19.64 -20.93 -26.88
CA GLU A 14 -19.82 -20.92 -25.41
C GLU A 14 -18.52 -21.29 -24.69
N ASP A 15 -17.74 -22.22 -25.25
CA ASP A 15 -16.40 -22.56 -24.77
C ASP A 15 -15.43 -21.37 -24.91
N ILE A 16 -15.41 -20.73 -26.08
CA ILE A 16 -14.58 -19.53 -26.30
C ILE A 16 -15.01 -18.39 -25.36
N ALA A 17 -16.32 -18.21 -25.15
CA ALA A 17 -16.83 -17.21 -24.22
C ALA A 17 -16.39 -17.50 -22.78
N SER A 18 -16.41 -18.77 -22.35
CA SER A 18 -15.98 -19.19 -21.01
C SER A 18 -14.47 -19.00 -20.83
N ILE A 19 -13.67 -19.33 -21.84
CA ILE A 19 -12.21 -19.10 -21.86
C ILE A 19 -11.89 -17.61 -21.76
N LEU A 20 -12.61 -16.75 -22.51
CA LEU A 20 -12.43 -15.30 -22.45
C LEU A 20 -12.87 -14.70 -21.10
N LEU A 21 -13.93 -15.26 -20.50
CA LEU A 21 -14.43 -14.83 -19.19
C LEU A 21 -13.44 -15.19 -18.07
N ASP A 22 -12.81 -16.36 -18.14
CA ASP A 22 -11.79 -16.79 -17.21
C ASP A 22 -10.44 -16.08 -17.43
N ALA A 23 -10.09 -15.75 -18.68
CA ALA A 23 -8.94 -14.89 -18.97
C ALA A 23 -9.11 -13.49 -18.37
N ARG A 24 -10.34 -12.94 -18.36
CA ARG A 24 -10.65 -11.66 -17.68
C ARG A 24 -10.59 -11.77 -16.15
N LYS A 25 -10.85 -12.94 -15.57
CA LYS A 25 -10.66 -13.19 -14.13
C LYS A 25 -9.18 -13.35 -13.75
N GLY A 26 -8.30 -13.55 -14.73
CA GLY A 26 -6.85 -13.73 -14.56
C GLY A 26 -6.08 -12.43 -14.37
N GLU A 27 -6.73 -11.27 -14.45
CA GLU A 27 -6.18 -10.06 -13.85
C GLU A 27 -6.50 -10.12 -12.36
N ASN A 28 -5.63 -10.79 -11.62
CA ASN A 28 -5.31 -10.33 -10.27
C ASN A 28 -4.81 -8.90 -10.44
N SER A 29 -5.76 -7.97 -10.60
CA SER A 29 -5.66 -6.62 -10.11
C SER A 29 -5.26 -6.80 -8.65
N ILE A 30 -3.94 -6.86 -8.43
CA ILE A 30 -3.38 -6.65 -7.11
C ILE A 30 -3.91 -5.26 -6.81
N TYR A 31 -4.99 -5.23 -6.04
CA TYR A 31 -5.50 -3.99 -5.48
C TYR A 31 -4.38 -3.55 -4.54
N ILE A 32 -3.41 -2.82 -5.10
CA ILE A 32 -2.43 -2.10 -4.31
C ILE A 32 -3.28 -1.02 -3.68
N ASP A 33 -3.70 -1.29 -2.45
CA ASP A 33 -4.42 -0.30 -1.66
C ASP A 33 -3.45 0.88 -1.50
N THR A 34 -3.70 1.94 -2.26
CA THR A 34 -2.88 3.15 -2.27
C THR A 34 -3.21 4.04 -1.08
N ARG A 35 -4.13 3.61 -0.21
CA ARG A 35 -4.42 4.31 1.04
C ARG A 35 -3.16 4.34 1.90
N PRO A 36 -2.95 5.45 2.61
CA PRO A 36 -1.87 5.52 3.57
C PRO A 36 -2.04 4.46 4.66
N PRO A 37 -0.95 3.97 5.26
CA PRO A 37 -0.98 2.99 6.36
C PRO A 37 -1.46 3.60 7.70
N TYR A 38 -2.09 4.78 7.66
CA TYR A 38 -2.56 5.55 8.80
C TYR A 38 -3.98 6.09 8.54
N PRO A 39 -4.73 6.48 9.59
CA PRO A 39 -6.11 6.92 9.43
C PRO A 39 -6.30 8.07 8.42
N GLU A 40 -7.39 8.01 7.65
CA GLU A 40 -7.69 9.01 6.61
C GLU A 40 -7.87 10.43 7.19
N GLU A 41 -8.33 10.54 8.44
CA GLU A 41 -8.44 11.83 9.14
C GLU A 41 -7.08 12.52 9.27
N MET A 42 -5.99 11.77 9.45
CA MET A 42 -4.63 12.31 9.49
C MET A 42 -4.15 12.73 8.10
N ALA A 43 -4.54 12.00 7.06
CA ALA A 43 -4.21 12.33 5.67
C ALA A 43 -4.85 13.65 5.21
N ARG A 44 -6.04 13.98 5.74
CA ARG A 44 -6.78 15.21 5.41
C ARG A 44 -6.26 16.46 6.16
N LYS A 45 -5.47 16.30 7.22
CA LYS A 45 -4.90 17.43 7.97
C LYS A 45 -3.81 18.12 7.14
N PRO A 46 -3.91 19.44 6.89
CA PRO A 46 -2.89 20.17 6.15
C PRO A 46 -1.56 20.17 6.91
N TYR A 47 -0.46 20.24 6.17
CA TYR A 47 0.85 20.58 6.74
C TYR A 47 0.85 22.04 7.20
N LEU A 48 1.64 22.37 8.21
CA LEU A 48 1.84 23.76 8.64
C LEU A 48 2.44 24.59 7.51
N ALA A 49 2.10 25.88 7.44
CA ALA A 49 2.51 26.76 6.34
C ALA A 49 4.03 26.91 6.18
N ASN A 50 4.79 26.71 7.25
CA ASN A 50 6.25 26.76 7.29
C ASN A 50 6.88 25.35 7.38
N TYR A 51 6.13 24.30 7.06
CA TYR A 51 6.61 22.94 7.11
C TYR A 51 7.61 22.65 5.98
N THR A 52 8.81 22.21 6.34
CA THR A 52 9.80 21.69 5.40
C THR A 52 9.77 20.17 5.43
N SER A 53 9.56 19.54 4.28
CA SER A 53 9.61 18.07 4.17
C SER A 53 11.01 17.57 4.49
N PHE A 54 11.12 16.52 5.31
CA PHE A 54 12.40 15.88 5.59
C PHE A 54 12.74 14.91 4.46
N ILE A 55 13.98 14.98 3.95
CA ILE A 55 14.52 13.94 3.09
C ILE A 55 15.08 12.87 4.00
N LEU A 56 14.32 11.80 4.19
CA LEU A 56 14.69 10.69 5.06
C LEU A 56 15.29 9.55 4.25
N PRO A 57 16.21 8.76 4.83
CA PRO A 57 16.69 7.54 4.22
C PRO A 57 15.52 6.60 3.90
N LYS A 58 15.58 5.87 2.79
CA LYS A 58 14.55 4.89 2.45
C LYS A 58 14.73 3.60 3.27
N TYR A 59 13.63 2.91 3.55
CA TYR A 59 13.58 1.66 4.30
C TYR A 59 12.78 0.60 3.55
N GLU A 60 13.45 -0.48 3.19
CA GLU A 60 12.89 -1.59 2.39
C GLU A 60 12.35 -2.74 3.24
N GLY A 61 12.65 -2.77 4.55
CA GLY A 61 12.13 -3.79 5.48
C GLY A 61 12.94 -5.08 5.57
N ILE A 62 13.85 -5.34 4.63
CA ILE A 62 14.55 -6.63 4.50
C ILE A 62 15.98 -6.57 5.06
N ILE A 63 16.73 -5.52 4.71
CA ILE A 63 18.20 -5.49 4.88
C ILE A 63 18.62 -4.67 6.10
N ARG A 64 17.81 -3.68 6.51
CA ARG A 64 18.16 -2.73 7.59
C ARG A 64 17.37 -3.04 8.86
N ASN A 65 18.01 -2.83 10.01
CA ASN A 65 17.37 -2.92 11.32
C ASN A 65 16.27 -1.85 11.45
N ALA A 66 15.02 -2.28 11.60
CA ALA A 66 13.86 -1.40 11.77
C ALA A 66 14.06 -0.41 12.93
N ARG A 67 14.61 -0.87 14.06
CA ARG A 67 14.83 -0.06 15.24
C ARG A 67 15.87 1.04 15.01
N GLU A 68 16.92 0.74 14.26
CA GLU A 68 17.94 1.73 13.91
C GLU A 68 17.39 2.76 12.92
N HIS A 69 16.59 2.31 11.95
CA HIS A 69 15.89 3.22 11.03
C HIS A 69 14.93 4.16 11.77
N ILE A 70 14.15 3.63 12.72
CA ILE A 70 13.27 4.43 13.60
C ILE A 70 14.08 5.42 14.42
N ARG A 71 15.22 5.01 14.99
CA ARG A 71 16.07 5.90 15.79
C ARG A 71 16.64 7.05 14.94
N THR A 72 17.25 6.75 13.80
CA THR A 72 17.77 7.76 12.86
C THR A 72 16.66 8.71 12.40
N TYR A 73 15.47 8.17 12.17
CA TYR A 73 14.30 8.94 11.76
C TYR A 73 13.83 9.90 12.88
N VAL A 74 13.76 9.44 14.13
CA VAL A 74 13.42 10.29 15.28
C VAL A 74 14.47 11.37 15.50
N ASP A 75 15.75 11.04 15.36
CA ASP A 75 16.86 12.00 15.45
C ASP A 75 16.80 13.07 14.34
N ALA A 76 16.39 12.69 13.12
CA ALA A 76 16.21 13.63 12.00
C ALA A 76 15.03 14.59 12.22
N LEU A 77 14.01 14.18 12.98
CA LEU A 77 12.81 14.95 13.28
C LEU A 77 12.89 15.77 14.56
N THR A 78 14.08 16.03 15.08
CA THR A 78 14.35 16.75 16.34
C THR A 78 13.44 17.95 16.60
N THR A 79 13.09 18.76 15.60
CA THR A 79 12.20 19.93 15.74
C THR A 79 10.72 19.59 15.86
N ASN A 80 10.27 18.50 15.22
CA ASN A 80 8.86 18.08 15.15
C ASN A 80 8.60 16.77 15.90
N SER A 81 9.53 16.36 16.77
CA SER A 81 9.49 15.07 17.44
C SER A 81 8.24 14.92 18.32
N HIS A 82 7.59 15.99 18.76
CA HIS A 82 6.38 15.92 19.58
C HIS A 82 5.08 15.71 18.79
N ASP A 83 5.09 15.89 17.46
CA ASP A 83 3.90 15.68 16.62
C ASP A 83 3.85 14.23 16.10
N HIS A 84 3.08 13.39 16.79
CA HIS A 84 2.94 11.97 16.46
C HIS A 84 2.31 11.70 15.10
N GLU A 85 1.40 12.56 14.63
CA GLU A 85 0.73 12.38 13.34
C GLU A 85 1.63 12.80 12.18
N LEU A 86 2.34 13.92 12.34
CA LEU A 86 3.36 14.33 11.38
C LEU A 86 4.46 13.29 11.29
N ARG A 87 4.87 12.73 12.43
CA ARG A 87 5.82 11.63 12.50
C ARG A 87 5.31 10.39 11.72
N LEU A 88 4.07 9.99 11.93
CA LEU A 88 3.52 8.84 11.21
C LEU A 88 3.47 9.07 9.68
N ARG A 89 3.07 10.29 9.27
CA ARG A 89 2.99 10.69 7.85
C ARG A 89 4.36 10.72 7.18
N GLU A 90 5.37 11.29 7.82
CA GLU A 90 6.71 11.38 7.27
C GLU A 90 7.46 10.04 7.27
N PHE A 91 7.24 9.21 8.29
CA PHE A 91 7.84 7.88 8.34
C PHE A 91 7.32 7.00 7.20
N SER A 92 6.02 7.07 6.92
CA SER A 92 5.40 6.32 5.83
C SER A 92 6.01 6.66 4.46
N LYS A 93 6.45 7.90 4.25
CA LYS A 93 7.16 8.31 3.02
C LYS A 93 8.55 7.69 2.88
N SER A 94 9.15 7.28 4.00
CA SER A 94 10.46 6.62 4.00
C SER A 94 10.37 5.13 3.63
N LEU A 95 9.18 4.53 3.71
CA LEU A 95 8.97 3.13 3.39
C LEU A 95 8.95 2.91 1.88
N ILE A 96 9.62 1.86 1.43
CA ILE A 96 9.60 1.41 0.04
C ILE A 96 9.28 -0.08 -0.06
N ASP A 97 8.80 -0.50 -1.24
CA ASP A 97 8.59 -1.89 -1.64
C ASP A 97 7.89 -2.74 -0.57
N GLN A 98 8.61 -3.70 0.01
CA GLN A 98 8.07 -4.67 0.95
C GLN A 98 7.68 -4.03 2.28
N ALA A 99 8.45 -3.05 2.79
CA ALA A 99 8.09 -2.34 4.02
C ALA A 99 6.80 -1.53 3.88
N PHE A 100 6.63 -0.87 2.73
CA PHE A 100 5.41 -0.14 2.45
C PHE A 100 4.21 -1.09 2.31
N THR A 101 4.38 -2.19 1.56
CA THR A 101 3.34 -3.21 1.38
C THR A 101 2.91 -3.82 2.73
N HIS A 102 3.84 -4.19 3.60
CA HIS A 102 3.51 -4.70 4.94
C HIS A 102 2.81 -3.66 5.81
N SER A 103 3.18 -2.38 5.70
CA SER A 103 2.51 -1.30 6.44
C SER A 103 1.05 -1.12 6.01
N ILE A 104 0.77 -1.27 4.70
CA ILE A 104 -0.60 -1.25 4.16
C ILE A 104 -1.37 -2.48 4.63
N LEU A 105 -0.76 -3.66 4.64
CA LEU A 105 -1.41 -4.88 5.15
C LEU A 105 -1.75 -4.79 6.65
N SER A 106 -1.04 -3.94 7.37
CA SER A 106 -1.29 -3.62 8.79
C SER A 106 -2.16 -2.37 8.97
N ALA A 107 -2.68 -1.79 7.88
CA ALA A 107 -3.54 -0.61 7.94
C ALA A 107 -4.81 -0.95 8.73
N GLY A 108 -5.09 -0.15 9.76
CA GLY A 108 -6.15 -0.41 10.75
C GLY A 108 -5.65 -0.99 12.08
N LEU A 109 -4.42 -1.53 12.13
CA LEU A 109 -3.71 -1.83 13.38
C LEU A 109 -2.80 -0.67 13.80
N ILE A 110 -2.35 0.14 12.84
CA ILE A 110 -1.51 1.32 13.07
C ILE A 110 -2.42 2.54 13.24
N LEU A 111 -2.82 2.83 14.47
CA LEU A 111 -3.66 4.00 14.80
C LEU A 111 -2.80 5.20 15.20
N ASN A 112 -1.61 4.95 15.74
CA ASN A 112 -0.69 5.99 16.19
C ASN A 112 0.78 5.57 16.02
N TRP A 113 1.70 6.49 16.32
CA TRP A 113 3.14 6.25 16.22
C TRP A 113 3.62 5.06 17.05
N ASN A 114 3.06 4.85 18.24
CA ASN A 114 3.49 3.78 19.13
C ASN A 114 3.18 2.40 18.55
N ASP A 115 2.03 2.26 17.88
CA ASP A 115 1.65 1.02 17.19
C ASP A 115 2.63 0.70 16.04
N MET A 116 3.19 1.73 15.40
CA MET A 116 4.18 1.57 14.34
C MET A 116 5.60 1.30 14.86
N ALA A 117 5.91 1.74 16.08
CA ALA A 117 7.25 1.65 16.66
C ALA A 117 7.45 0.41 17.56
N THR A 118 6.41 -0.42 17.71
CA THR A 118 6.41 -1.65 18.52
C THR A 118 6.71 -2.87 17.65
#